data_AF-A0A1B7LX61-F1
#
_entry.id   AF-A0A1B7LX61-F1
#
_cell.length_a   1.000
_cell.length_b   1.000
_cell.length_c   1.000
_cell.angle_alpha   90.00
_cell.angle_beta   90.00
_cell.angle_gamma   90.00
#
_symmetry.space_group_name_H-M   'P 1'
#
loop_
_entity.id
_entity.type
_entity.pdbx_description
1 polymer ?
#
loop_
_entity_poly.entity_id
_entity_poly.type
_entity_poly.pdbx_seq_one_letter_code
_entity_poly.pdbx_strand_id
1 'polypeptide(L)'
;MHLTIIPEIAGESFGIDGADALHDILCQAVKNAPQALRAPGGVRVVAAQGKKLVDSKTAPEIGSIESTLQLLCSIERRRSDEGQEAGLMINAGNSQTQAAKNLGVSQQAVSARLQAGYWYESRKVAYWLAVQLDQLLGD
;
A
#
# COMPACT_ATOMS: atom_id res chain seq x y z
N MET A 1 -4.08 -3.27 -11.00
CA MET A 1 -3.82 -2.02 -10.27
C MET A 1 -2.32 -1.92 -10.04
N HIS A 2 -1.64 -1.05 -10.80
CA HIS A 2 -0.23 -0.73 -10.63
C HIS A 2 -0.19 0.63 -9.93
N LEU A 3 0.31 0.67 -8.70
CA LEU A 3 0.44 1.89 -7.94
C LEU A 3 1.93 2.25 -7.92
N THR A 4 2.30 3.27 -8.69
CA THR A 4 3.63 3.89 -8.60
C THR A 4 3.50 5.06 -7.64
N ILE A 5 4.02 4.92 -6.42
CA ILE A 5 4.13 6.03 -5.48
C ILE A 5 5.40 6.78 -5.85
N ILE A 6 5.24 7.96 -6.46
CA ILE A 6 6.34 8.89 -6.73
C ILE A 6 6.50 9.72 -5.46
N PRO A 7 7.64 9.67 -4.75
CA PRO A 7 7.84 10.55 -3.61
C PRO A 7 7.84 12.00 -4.09
N GLU A 8 7.06 12.84 -3.41
CA GLU A 8 7.16 14.29 -3.54
C GLU A 8 8.48 14.70 -2.90
N ILE A 9 9.43 15.15 -3.72
CA ILE A 9 10.74 15.58 -3.22
C ILE A 9 10.54 16.96 -2.62
N ALA A 10 10.60 17.04 -1.30
CA ALA A 10 10.37 18.27 -0.56
C ALA A 10 11.35 19.37 -1.00
N GLY A 11 10.82 20.41 -1.66
CA GLY A 11 11.22 21.79 -1.42
C GLY A 11 12.60 22.30 -1.86
N GLU A 12 13.41 21.57 -2.62
CA GLU A 12 14.67 22.14 -3.13
C GLU A 12 14.48 22.78 -4.51
N SER A 13 14.83 24.07 -4.63
CA SER A 13 14.82 24.82 -5.88
C SER A 13 15.66 24.11 -6.94
N PHE A 14 14.99 23.48 -7.91
CA PHE A 14 15.62 22.73 -8.99
C PHE A 14 16.44 23.67 -9.90
N GLY A 15 17.76 23.63 -9.76
CA GLY A 15 18.67 24.03 -10.84
C GLY A 15 18.53 23.08 -12.03
N ILE A 16 19.11 23.44 -13.18
CA ILE A 16 19.08 22.64 -14.43
C ILE A 16 19.55 21.19 -14.16
N ASP A 17 20.54 21.01 -13.28
CA ASP A 17 21.06 19.70 -12.83
C ASP A 17 20.05 18.84 -12.06
N GLY A 18 19.07 19.45 -11.39
CA GLY A 18 18.00 18.74 -10.71
C GLY A 18 17.01 18.17 -11.73
N ALA A 19 16.63 18.93 -12.75
CA ALA A 19 15.60 18.52 -13.70
C ALA A 19 16.03 17.27 -14.47
N ASP A 20 17.32 17.20 -14.80
CA ASP A 20 17.95 16.02 -15.40
C ASP A 20 17.95 14.81 -14.44
N ALA A 21 18.20 15.02 -13.15
CA ALA A 21 18.13 13.97 -12.14
C ALA A 21 16.71 13.39 -11.97
N LEU A 22 15.69 14.25 -11.95
CA LEU A 22 14.29 13.82 -11.89
C LEU A 22 13.90 13.04 -13.15
N HIS A 23 14.31 13.51 -14.32
CA HIS A 23 14.10 12.82 -15.59
C HIS A 23 14.73 11.43 -15.59
N ASP A 24 15.96 11.30 -15.09
CA ASP A 24 16.66 10.02 -14.98
C ASP A 24 15.96 9.06 -14.01
N ILE A 25 15.49 9.54 -12.85
CA ILE A 25 14.74 8.75 -11.88
C ILE A 25 13.43 8.26 -12.48
N LEU A 26 12.67 9.13 -13.15
CA LEU A 26 11.42 8.77 -13.81
C LEU A 26 11.66 7.73 -14.91
N CYS A 27 12.70 7.92 -15.73
CA CYS A 27 13.07 6.95 -16.75
C CYS A 27 13.43 5.58 -16.15
N GLN A 28 14.16 5.55 -15.04
CA GLN A 28 14.46 4.32 -14.30
C GLN A 28 13.18 3.69 -13.74
N ALA A 29 12.27 4.48 -13.15
CA ALA A 29 11.02 3.98 -12.58
C ALA A 29 10.15 3.33 -13.65
N VAL A 30 9.97 3.99 -14.80
CA VAL A 30 9.19 3.45 -15.94
C VAL A 30 9.81 2.15 -16.46
N LYS A 31 11.14 2.09 -16.61
CA LYS A 31 11.83 0.85 -17.03
C LYS A 31 11.64 -0.30 -16.05
N ASN A 32 11.59 0.00 -14.75
CA ASN A 32 11.41 -0.99 -13.69
C ASN A 32 9.94 -1.36 -13.42
N ALA A 33 8.97 -0.56 -13.87
CA ALA A 33 7.54 -0.76 -13.63
C ALA A 33 7.03 -2.19 -13.95
N PRO A 34 7.43 -2.86 -15.06
CA PRO A 34 6.97 -4.22 -15.36
C PRO A 34 7.38 -5.25 -14.29
N GLN A 35 8.42 -4.98 -13.50
CA GLN A 35 8.84 -5.90 -12.43
C GLN A 35 7.84 -5.96 -11.28
N ALA A 36 7.04 -4.90 -11.07
CA ALA A 36 5.97 -4.91 -10.06
C ALA A 36 4.90 -5.95 -10.37
N LEU A 37 4.59 -6.16 -11.65
CA LEU A 37 3.60 -7.16 -12.09
C LEU A 37 4.02 -8.60 -11.73
N ARG A 38 5.32 -8.84 -11.59
CA ARG A 38 5.89 -10.16 -11.27
C ARG A 38 6.19 -10.33 -9.78
N ALA A 39 6.07 -9.25 -9.00
CA ALA A 39 6.32 -9.29 -7.57
C ALA A 39 5.10 -9.84 -6.81
N PRO A 40 5.31 -10.48 -5.64
CA PRO A 40 4.20 -10.83 -4.75
C PRO A 40 3.32 -9.61 -4.48
N GLY A 41 2.01 -9.81 -4.38
CA GLY A 41 1.10 -8.69 -4.20
C GLY A 41 1.13 -7.64 -5.32
N GLY A 42 1.78 -7.87 -6.47
CA GLY A 42 1.85 -6.95 -7.59
C GLY A 42 2.49 -5.59 -7.27
N VAL A 43 3.32 -5.53 -6.22
CA VAL A 43 3.90 -4.30 -5.68
C VAL A 43 5.42 -4.45 -5.55
N ARG A 44 6.13 -3.42 -5.96
CA ARG A 44 7.55 -3.21 -5.69
C ARG A 44 7.73 -1.84 -5.06
N VAL A 45 8.63 -1.74 -4.11
CA VAL A 45 9.01 -0.47 -3.48
C VAL A 45 10.46 -0.18 -3.83
N VAL A 46 10.68 1.04 -4.31
CA VAL A 46 11.99 1.59 -4.60
C VAL A 46 12.02 3.00 -4.05
N ALA A 47 13.17 3.43 -3.53
CA ALA A 47 13.39 4.79 -3.08
C ALA A 47 14.39 5.50 -4.00
N ALA A 48 14.24 6.82 -4.14
CA ALA A 48 15.26 7.62 -4.82
C ALA A 48 16.35 7.99 -3.81
N GLN A 49 17.60 7.69 -4.13
CA GLN A 49 18.76 8.11 -3.34
C GLN A 49 19.75 8.80 -4.28
N GLY A 50 19.77 10.14 -4.24
CA GLY A 50 20.47 10.95 -5.25
C GLY A 50 19.88 10.73 -6.65
N LYS A 51 20.71 10.37 -7.63
CA LYS A 51 20.30 10.15 -9.05
C LYS A 51 19.91 8.69 -9.37
N LYS A 52 19.73 7.84 -8.36
CA LYS A 52 19.51 6.39 -8.55
C LYS A 52 18.31 5.89 -7.75
N LEU A 53 17.64 4.88 -8.29
CA LEU A 53 16.67 4.09 -7.55
C LEU A 53 17.39 2.98 -6.76
N VAL A 54 17.07 2.87 -5.48
CA VAL A 54 17.50 1.78 -4.60
C VAL A 54 16.30 0.89 -4.25
N ASP A 55 16.55 -0.40 -4.10
CA ASP A 55 15.54 -1.41 -3.78
C ASP A 55 15.89 -2.14 -2.47
N SER A 56 15.03 -3.09 -2.09
CA SER A 56 15.19 -3.92 -0.89
C SER A 56 16.47 -4.75 -0.83
N LYS A 57 17.19 -4.94 -1.96
CA LYS A 57 18.49 -5.62 -1.96
C LYS A 57 19.62 -4.71 -1.50
N THR A 58 19.45 -3.40 -1.70
CA THR A 58 20.47 -2.38 -1.46
C THR A 58 20.18 -1.60 -0.17
N ALA A 59 18.91 -1.43 0.18
CA ALA A 59 18.41 -0.72 1.35
C ALA A 59 17.45 -1.65 2.14
N PRO A 60 17.95 -2.38 3.16
CA PRO A 60 17.16 -3.37 3.91
C PRO A 60 15.87 -2.83 4.55
N GLU A 61 15.84 -1.55 4.93
CA GLU A 61 14.69 -0.82 5.45
C GLU A 61 13.52 -0.78 4.44
N ILE A 62 13.81 -0.79 3.14
CA ILE A 62 12.79 -0.90 2.09
C ILE A 62 12.18 -2.31 2.08
N GLY A 63 12.95 -3.33 2.44
CA GLY A 63 12.51 -4.73 2.40
C GLY A 63 11.34 -5.04 3.34
N SER A 64 11.32 -4.45 4.55
CA SER A 64 10.22 -4.65 5.50
C SER A 64 8.92 -3.99 5.02
N ILE A 65 9.03 -2.78 4.47
CA ILE A 65 7.94 -2.00 3.87
C ILE A 65 7.40 -2.72 2.63
N GLU A 66 8.29 -3.13 1.72
CA GLU A 66 7.93 -3.87 0.51
C GLU A 66 7.18 -5.16 0.86
N SER A 67 7.75 -5.99 1.74
CA SER A 67 7.14 -7.26 2.13
C SER A 67 5.76 -7.07 2.77
N THR A 68 5.61 -6.04 3.59
CA THR A 68 4.34 -5.71 4.27
C THR A 68 3.28 -5.21 3.28
N LEU A 69 3.66 -4.36 2.33
CA LEU A 69 2.78 -3.93 1.23
C LEU A 69 2.34 -5.11 0.37
N GLN A 70 3.26 -6.00 0.01
CA GLN A 70 2.96 -7.18 -0.79
C GLN A 70 1.97 -8.11 -0.07
N LEU A 71 2.13 -8.31 1.24
CA LEU A 71 1.19 -9.08 2.06
C LEU A 71 -0.18 -8.40 2.12
N LEU A 72 -0.22 -7.10 2.41
CA LEU A 72 -1.46 -6.33 2.48
C LEU A 72 -2.22 -6.39 1.16
N CYS A 73 -1.56 -6.13 0.03
CA CYS A 73 -2.17 -6.24 -1.30
C CYS A 73 -2.60 -7.68 -1.65
N SER A 74 -1.97 -8.69 -1.07
CA SER A 74 -2.40 -10.08 -1.24
C SER A 74 -3.67 -10.39 -0.44
N ILE A 75 -3.80 -9.84 0.77
CA ILE A 75 -5.02 -9.91 1.59
C ILE A 75 -6.18 -9.19 0.89
N GLU A 76 -5.96 -7.95 0.45
CA GLU A 76 -6.97 -7.13 -0.23
C GLU A 76 -7.53 -7.83 -1.48
N ARG A 77 -6.66 -8.40 -2.33
CA ARG A 77 -7.09 -9.11 -3.55
C ARG A 77 -7.87 -10.40 -3.31
N ARG A 78 -7.65 -11.05 -2.17
CA ARG A 78 -8.30 -12.33 -1.83
C ARG A 78 -9.57 -12.13 -1.01
N ARG A 79 -9.84 -10.91 -0.54
CA ARG A 79 -11.05 -10.61 0.22
C ARG A 79 -12.27 -10.80 -0.70
N SER A 80 -13.29 -11.50 -0.20
CA SER A 80 -14.54 -11.66 -0.95
C SER A 80 -15.29 -10.33 -1.05
N ASP A 81 -16.17 -10.24 -2.04
CA ASP A 81 -17.01 -9.05 -2.23
C ASP A 81 -17.89 -8.79 -0.99
N GLU A 82 -18.42 -9.83 -0.36
CA GLU A 82 -19.21 -9.71 0.87
C GLU A 82 -18.36 -9.28 2.07
N GLY A 83 -17.10 -9.75 2.13
CA GLY A 83 -16.12 -9.30 3.12
C GLY A 83 -15.76 -7.83 2.95
N GLN A 84 -15.62 -7.39 1.70
CA GLN A 84 -15.38 -6.00 1.36
C GLN A 84 -16.58 -5.13 1.73
N GLU A 85 -17.79 -5.55 1.37
CA GLU A 85 -19.03 -4.83 1.66
C GLU A 85 -19.29 -4.70 3.17
N ALA A 86 -19.19 -5.81 3.92
CA ALA A 86 -19.31 -5.82 5.37
C ALA A 86 -18.30 -4.87 6.02
N GLY A 87 -17.07 -4.88 5.52
CA GLY A 87 -16.05 -3.99 6.00
C GLY A 87 -16.30 -2.52 5.70
N LEU A 88 -16.74 -2.17 4.48
CA LEU A 88 -17.06 -0.78 4.12
C LEU A 88 -18.13 -0.19 5.04
N MET A 89 -19.11 -0.99 5.48
CA MET A 89 -20.08 -0.59 6.50
C MET A 89 -19.39 -0.23 7.83
N ILE A 90 -18.46 -1.05 8.31
CA ILE A 90 -17.69 -0.79 9.53
C ILE A 90 -16.83 0.47 9.38
N ASN A 91 -16.16 0.64 8.23
CA ASN A 91 -15.37 1.85 7.94
C ASN A 91 -16.25 3.11 7.92
N ALA A 92 -17.50 3.01 7.49
CA ALA A 92 -18.48 4.10 7.54
C ALA A 92 -19.04 4.37 8.96
N GLY A 93 -18.54 3.70 9.99
CA GLY A 93 -18.94 3.90 11.38
C GLY A 93 -20.14 3.07 11.84
N ASN A 94 -20.63 2.13 11.02
CA ASN A 94 -21.71 1.24 11.45
C ASN A 94 -21.19 0.21 12.47
N SER A 95 -22.03 -0.13 13.45
CA SER A 95 -21.82 -1.34 14.24
C SER A 95 -22.08 -2.60 13.38
N GLN A 96 -21.55 -3.76 13.80
CA GLN A 96 -21.83 -5.01 13.08
C GLN A 96 -23.33 -5.36 13.04
N THR A 97 -24.09 -4.98 14.07
CA THR A 97 -25.55 -5.14 14.09
C THR A 97 -26.23 -4.24 13.07
N GLN A 98 -25.78 -3.00 12.90
CA GLN A 98 -26.32 -2.10 11.89
C GLN A 98 -25.94 -2.57 10.48
N ALA A 99 -24.69 -3.00 10.28
CA ALA A 99 -24.26 -3.61 9.04
C ALA A 99 -25.09 -4.84 8.70
N ALA A 100 -25.37 -5.72 9.67
CA ALA A 100 -26.20 -6.91 9.49
C ALA A 100 -27.62 -6.55 9.00
N LYS A 101 -28.25 -5.54 9.61
CA LYS A 101 -29.55 -5.02 9.18
C LYS A 101 -29.51 -4.47 7.75
N ASN A 102 -28.49 -3.67 7.43
CA ASN A 102 -28.36 -3.05 6.11
C ASN A 102 -28.08 -4.09 5.00
N LEU A 103 -27.36 -5.17 5.33
CA LEU A 103 -26.97 -6.23 4.41
C LEU A 103 -27.98 -7.39 4.35
N GLY A 104 -29.03 -7.37 5.18
CA GLY A 104 -30.02 -8.44 5.23
C GLY A 104 -29.47 -9.78 5.72
N VAL A 105 -28.46 -9.78 6.58
CA VAL A 105 -27.81 -10.99 7.12
C VAL A 105 -27.76 -10.99 8.65
N SER A 106 -27.29 -12.08 9.25
CA SER A 106 -27.06 -12.12 10.71
C SER A 106 -25.79 -11.35 11.11
N GLN A 107 -25.72 -10.91 12.36
CA GLN A 107 -24.50 -10.30 12.89
C GLN A 107 -23.32 -11.29 12.91
N GLN A 108 -23.58 -12.59 13.13
CA GLN A 108 -22.55 -13.62 13.04
C GLN A 108 -22.01 -13.76 11.60
N ALA A 109 -22.85 -13.61 10.58
CA ALA A 109 -22.41 -13.60 9.19
C ALA A 109 -21.51 -12.40 8.88
N VAL A 110 -21.85 -11.21 9.40
CA VAL A 110 -20.96 -10.03 9.32
C VAL A 110 -19.63 -10.29 10.02
N SER A 111 -19.65 -10.80 11.25
CA SER A 111 -18.43 -11.14 11.99
C SER A 111 -17.54 -12.12 11.20
N ALA A 112 -18.13 -13.19 10.67
CA ALA A 112 -17.41 -14.19 9.87
C ALA A 112 -16.79 -13.60 8.59
N ARG A 113 -17.52 -12.72 7.87
CA ARG A 113 -17.03 -12.00 6.69
C ARG A 113 -15.82 -11.12 7.02
N LEU A 114 -15.89 -10.38 8.13
CA LEU A 114 -14.80 -9.51 8.58
C LEU A 114 -13.56 -10.32 8.98
N GLN A 115 -13.75 -11.44 9.69
CA GLN A 115 -12.67 -12.33 10.12
C GLN A 115 -12.00 -13.03 8.93
N ALA A 116 -12.80 -13.61 8.01
CA ALA A 116 -12.28 -14.28 6.82
C ALA A 116 -11.47 -13.34 5.91
N GLY A 117 -11.85 -12.06 5.86
CA GLY A 117 -11.17 -11.03 5.08
C GLY A 117 -10.03 -10.30 5.81
N TYR A 118 -9.67 -10.73 7.03
CA TYR A 118 -8.71 -10.06 7.91
C TYR A 118 -8.97 -8.56 8.02
N TRP A 119 -10.23 -8.16 8.17
CA TRP A 119 -10.62 -6.77 8.04
C TRP A 119 -9.86 -5.90 9.03
N TYR A 120 -9.88 -6.22 10.32
CA TYR A 120 -9.25 -5.39 11.35
C TYR A 120 -7.72 -5.43 11.29
N GLU A 121 -7.15 -6.60 11.03
CA GLU A 121 -5.70 -6.82 10.94
C GLU A 121 -5.09 -6.02 9.79
N SER A 122 -5.71 -6.07 8.61
CA SER A 122 -5.24 -5.32 7.44
C SER A 122 -5.28 -3.80 7.65
N ARG A 123 -6.28 -3.24 8.36
CA ARG A 123 -6.29 -1.80 8.72
C ARG A 123 -5.18 -1.46 9.69
N LYS A 124 -4.96 -2.30 10.70
CA LYS A 124 -3.90 -2.08 11.69
C LYS A 124 -2.52 -2.10 11.01
N VAL A 125 -2.27 -3.06 10.12
CA VAL A 125 -1.06 -3.12 9.32
C VAL A 125 -0.93 -1.89 8.42
N ALA A 126 -1.99 -1.51 7.70
CA ALA A 126 -1.98 -0.33 6.84
C ALA A 126 -1.65 0.97 7.61
N TYR A 127 -2.20 1.12 8.82
CA TYR A 127 -1.89 2.26 9.69
C TYR A 127 -0.39 2.32 10.04
N TRP A 128 0.18 1.23 10.56
CA TRP A 128 1.60 1.22 10.95
C TRP A 128 2.55 1.30 9.76
N LEU A 129 2.17 0.73 8.63
CA LEU A 129 2.89 0.88 7.37
C LEU A 129 2.90 2.35 6.93
N ALA A 130 1.79 3.08 7.06
CA ALA A 130 1.75 4.51 6.76
C ALA A 130 2.69 5.30 7.68
N VAL A 131 2.74 4.97 8.98
CA VAL A 131 3.71 5.57 9.93
C VAL A 131 5.16 5.26 9.53
N GLN A 132 5.47 4.03 9.11
CA GLN A 132 6.81 3.67 8.65
C GLN A 132 7.20 4.38 7.35
N LEU A 133 6.25 4.55 6.43
CA LEU A 133 6.46 5.30 5.20
C LEU A 133 6.71 6.78 5.49
N ASP A 134 5.98 7.37 6.43
CA ASP A 134 6.17 8.75 6.86
C ASP A 134 7.57 8.97 7.46
N GLN A 135 8.04 8.03 8.29
CA GLN A 135 9.41 8.05 8.84
C GLN A 135 10.46 7.94 7.75
N LEU A 136 10.27 7.06 6.75
CA LEU A 136 11.21 6.90 5.65
C LEU A 136 11.25 8.12 4.70
N LEU A 137 10.15 8.84 4.57
CA LEU A 137 10.04 10.03 3.70
C LEU A 137 10.39 11.34 4.42
N GLY A 138 10.34 11.35 5.75
CA GLY A 138 10.64 12.52 6.58
C GLY A 138 12.12 12.67 6.97
N ASP A 139 12.93 11.62 6.76
CA ASP A 139 14.40 11.62 6.85
C ASP A 139 15.04 11.97 5.48
#